data_AF-A0A1B9L697-F1
#
_entry.id   AF-A0A1B9L697-F1
#
_cell.length_a   1.000
_cell.length_b   1.000
_cell.length_c   1.000
_cell.angle_alpha   90.00
_cell.angle_beta   90.00
_cell.angle_gamma   90.00
#
_symmetry.space_group_name_H-M   'P 1'
#
loop_
_entity.id
_entity.type
_entity.pdbx_description
1 polymer ?
#
loop_
_entity_poly.entity_id
_entity_poly.type
_entity_poly.pdbx_seq_one_letter_code
_entity_poly.pdbx_strand_id
1 'polypeptide(L)'
;MEQNIGDSHYYQIITGYITDLEIYDTQESYLNARKLAGRPDINVLTIGHLDLVSMANQMRINSAKIKNIDYDTADIEQYFCCKLGDKVIEGAFCRIFFNEGDYVEVVVDPLAGGTYFAYALRRPADKLLWLHPYATEGTEAGNNKLHMPILPLIFLIGAGGLGVFIIFYFVVMAFSKNDFSLLLMAAMGLLFLLPAYLVFSALKKSNSGSAIADKIFATLGYSDPKAFDIEKEYHIFSDKLFDLYKQYCENHEGSSMIDEDAYNEFIDHYMHQQSEDDSQDDILLKQYLRQTKKIDGIQWAFFYLNTPTIPSYINVIHTENHNDSHGQ
;
A
#
# COMPACT_ATOMS: atom_id res chain seq x y z
N MET A 1 31.28 -4.82 20.00
CA MET A 1 29.98 -4.58 20.64
C MET A 1 28.95 -4.62 19.52
N GLU A 2 28.37 -5.80 19.28
CA GLU A 2 27.23 -5.95 18.38
C GLU A 2 26.01 -5.37 19.10
N GLN A 3 25.51 -4.23 18.62
CA GLN A 3 24.19 -3.79 19.03
C GLN A 3 23.17 -4.71 18.36
N ASN A 4 22.25 -5.19 19.16
CA ASN A 4 21.14 -6.05 18.77
C ASN A 4 20.15 -5.22 17.93
N ILE A 5 20.23 -5.30 16.60
CA ILE A 5 19.44 -4.46 15.66
C ILE A 5 17.96 -4.92 15.57
N GLY A 6 17.57 -6.00 16.26
CA GLY A 6 16.27 -6.65 16.09
C GLY A 6 15.05 -6.02 16.76
N ASP A 7 15.18 -5.09 17.71
CA ASP A 7 14.06 -4.65 18.58
C ASP A 7 13.71 -3.15 18.49
N SER A 8 14.05 -2.48 17.38
CA SER A 8 13.58 -1.12 17.16
C SER A 8 12.11 -1.11 16.73
N HIS A 9 11.25 -0.47 17.52
CA HIS A 9 9.86 -0.16 17.15
C HIS A 9 9.74 0.71 15.89
N TYR A 10 10.85 1.28 15.41
CA TYR A 10 10.89 2.19 14.26
C TYR A 10 11.93 1.73 13.22
N TYR A 11 11.72 2.11 11.97
CA TYR A 11 12.75 2.03 10.95
C TYR A 11 13.74 3.18 11.10
N GLN A 12 14.83 3.13 10.32
CA GLN A 12 15.77 4.24 10.20
C GLN A 12 15.40 5.09 9.00
N ILE A 13 15.85 6.34 8.96
CA ILE A 13 15.75 7.18 7.77
C ILE A 13 17.14 7.49 7.25
N ILE A 14 17.35 7.34 5.94
CA ILE A 14 18.54 7.84 5.25
C ILE A 14 18.11 8.98 4.33
N THR A 15 18.79 10.11 4.38
CA THR A 15 18.51 11.24 3.49
C THR A 15 19.71 11.57 2.62
N GLY A 16 19.45 11.96 1.37
CA GLY A 16 20.49 12.33 0.42
C GLY A 16 19.99 12.48 -1.01
N TYR A 17 20.93 12.76 -1.91
CA TYR A 17 20.69 12.78 -3.35
C TYR A 17 20.86 11.39 -3.95
N ILE A 18 19.93 10.99 -4.82
CA ILE A 18 20.00 9.74 -5.55
C ILE A 18 21.16 9.78 -6.56
N THR A 19 22.02 8.76 -6.50
CA THR A 19 23.06 8.49 -7.50
C THR A 19 23.06 7.00 -7.88
N ASP A 20 23.58 6.65 -9.05
CA ASP A 20 23.69 5.26 -9.54
C ASP A 20 22.32 4.54 -9.52
N LEU A 21 21.28 5.19 -10.07
CA LEU A 21 19.93 4.66 -10.06
C LEU A 21 19.74 3.56 -11.12
N GLU A 22 19.38 2.37 -10.68
CA GLU A 22 19.03 1.22 -11.51
C GLU A 22 17.60 0.79 -11.19
N ILE A 23 16.78 0.61 -12.23
CA ILE A 23 15.37 0.19 -12.12
C ILE A 23 15.20 -1.15 -12.85
N TYR A 24 14.42 -2.04 -12.24
CA TYR A 24 14.20 -3.40 -12.69
C TYR A 24 12.70 -3.71 -12.70
N ASP A 25 12.18 -4.11 -13.86
CA ASP A 25 10.76 -4.42 -14.03
C ASP A 25 10.37 -5.81 -13.49
N THR A 26 11.35 -6.68 -13.21
CA THR A 26 11.08 -8.04 -12.73
C THR A 26 11.94 -8.43 -11.54
N GLN A 27 11.35 -9.19 -10.62
CA GLN A 27 12.06 -9.76 -9.46
C GLN A 27 13.29 -10.57 -9.89
N GLU A 28 13.19 -11.33 -10.98
CA GLU A 28 14.31 -12.14 -11.50
C GLU A 28 15.49 -11.26 -11.93
N SER A 29 15.22 -10.19 -12.69
CA SER A 29 16.28 -9.26 -13.12
C SER A 29 16.97 -8.57 -11.94
N TYR A 30 16.19 -8.16 -10.93
CA TYR A 30 16.69 -7.56 -9.70
C TYR A 30 17.58 -8.54 -8.90
N LEU A 31 17.12 -9.77 -8.68
CA LEU A 31 17.90 -10.79 -7.96
C LEU A 31 19.18 -11.17 -8.70
N ASN A 32 19.13 -11.25 -10.04
CA ASN A 32 20.32 -11.50 -10.86
C ASN A 32 21.34 -10.37 -10.75
N ALA A 33 20.91 -9.11 -10.78
CA ALA A 33 21.80 -7.96 -10.62
C ALA A 33 22.46 -7.93 -9.23
N ARG A 34 21.71 -8.22 -8.16
CA ARG A 34 22.27 -8.37 -6.80
C ARG A 34 23.36 -9.44 -6.74
N LYS A 35 23.13 -10.59 -7.37
CA LYS A 35 24.08 -11.70 -7.41
C LYS A 35 25.35 -11.31 -8.16
N LEU A 36 25.23 -10.61 -9.29
CA LEU A 36 26.37 -10.09 -10.06
C LEU A 36 27.17 -9.05 -9.26
N ALA A 37 26.50 -8.25 -8.44
CA ALA A 37 27.13 -7.30 -7.54
C ALA A 37 27.74 -7.93 -6.26
N GLY A 38 27.69 -9.26 -6.12
CA GLY A 38 28.24 -9.98 -4.96
C GLY A 38 27.49 -9.72 -3.65
N ARG A 39 26.23 -9.28 -3.72
CA ARG A 39 25.41 -8.99 -2.53
C ARG A 39 24.86 -10.29 -1.93
N PRO A 40 24.65 -10.36 -0.61
CA PRO A 40 24.01 -11.52 0.00
C PRO A 40 22.61 -11.76 -0.57
N ASP A 41 22.26 -13.04 -0.66
CA ASP A 41 20.91 -13.48 -1.04
C ASP A 41 19.91 -12.95 -0.01
N ILE A 42 18.81 -12.42 -0.51
CA ILE A 42 17.69 -11.94 0.31
C ILE A 42 16.49 -12.85 0.08
N ASN A 43 15.82 -13.21 1.16
CA ASN A 43 14.54 -13.89 1.06
C ASN A 43 13.44 -12.84 0.92
N VAL A 44 13.06 -12.56 -0.32
CA VAL A 44 11.99 -11.63 -0.67
C VAL A 44 10.65 -11.99 0.02
N LEU A 45 10.41 -13.28 0.32
CA LEU A 45 9.23 -13.75 1.08
C LEU A 45 9.15 -13.15 2.49
N THR A 46 10.31 -12.84 3.08
CA THR A 46 10.40 -12.31 4.45
C THR A 46 10.43 -10.79 4.50
N ILE A 47 10.62 -10.13 3.36
CA ILE A 47 10.58 -8.68 3.23
C ILE A 47 9.13 -8.30 2.94
N GLY A 48 8.34 -8.24 4.00
CA GLY A 48 6.98 -7.70 3.95
C GLY A 48 6.00 -8.31 2.98
N HIS A 49 6.11 -9.63 2.76
CA HIS A 49 5.21 -10.39 1.89
C HIS A 49 5.21 -9.92 0.44
N LEU A 50 6.36 -9.46 -0.06
CA LEU A 50 6.50 -8.99 -1.43
C LEU A 50 6.15 -10.08 -2.47
N ASP A 51 6.23 -11.35 -2.12
CA ASP A 51 5.73 -12.45 -2.94
C ASP A 51 4.21 -12.46 -3.11
N LEU A 52 3.46 -12.08 -2.07
CA LEU A 52 2.01 -11.96 -2.16
C LEU A 52 1.61 -10.77 -3.04
N VAL A 53 2.43 -9.69 -3.08
CA VAL A 53 2.29 -8.58 -4.04
C VAL A 53 2.44 -9.11 -5.46
N SER A 54 3.58 -9.75 -5.73
CA SER A 54 3.92 -10.28 -7.04
C SER A 54 2.86 -11.27 -7.53
N MET A 55 2.41 -12.19 -6.66
CA MET A 55 1.34 -13.13 -6.97
C MET A 55 0.00 -12.43 -7.26
N ALA A 56 -0.39 -11.45 -6.45
CA ALA A 56 -1.64 -10.70 -6.65
C ALA A 56 -1.61 -9.90 -7.97
N ASN A 57 -0.49 -9.25 -8.28
CA ASN A 57 -0.27 -8.55 -9.55
C ASN A 57 -0.39 -9.51 -10.73
N GLN A 58 0.29 -10.65 -10.66
CA GLN A 58 0.21 -11.66 -11.71
C GLN A 58 -1.21 -12.19 -11.92
N MET A 59 -1.97 -12.41 -10.85
CA MET A 59 -3.39 -12.81 -10.94
C MET A 59 -4.26 -11.74 -11.59
N ARG A 60 -4.04 -10.45 -11.28
CA ARG A 60 -4.77 -9.32 -11.88
C ARG A 60 -4.44 -9.17 -13.36
N ILE A 61 -3.16 -9.21 -13.73
CA ILE A 61 -2.69 -9.19 -15.13
C ILE A 61 -3.34 -10.32 -15.93
N ASN A 62 -3.32 -11.55 -15.39
CA ASN A 62 -3.93 -12.69 -16.05
C ASN A 62 -5.45 -12.52 -16.20
N SER A 63 -6.12 -11.96 -15.19
CA SER A 63 -7.56 -11.68 -15.23
C SER A 63 -7.92 -10.59 -16.25
N ALA A 64 -7.11 -9.53 -16.37
CA ALA A 64 -7.29 -8.47 -17.36
C ALA A 64 -7.13 -9.00 -18.79
N LYS A 65 -6.08 -9.81 -19.03
CA LYS A 65 -5.87 -10.53 -20.30
C LYS A 65 -7.08 -11.39 -20.69
N ILE A 66 -7.65 -12.12 -19.73
CA ILE A 66 -8.85 -12.95 -19.98
C ILE A 66 -10.06 -12.10 -20.38
N LYS A 67 -10.19 -10.90 -19.81
CA LYS A 67 -11.35 -10.02 -20.03
C LYS A 67 -11.21 -9.11 -21.26
N ASN A 68 -10.08 -9.14 -21.99
CA ASN A 68 -9.76 -8.18 -23.05
C ASN A 68 -9.98 -6.71 -22.63
N ILE A 69 -9.78 -6.43 -21.34
CA ILE A 69 -9.76 -5.07 -20.84
C ILE A 69 -8.31 -4.64 -20.95
N ASP A 70 -8.06 -3.55 -21.67
CA ASP A 70 -6.79 -2.84 -21.59
C ASP A 70 -6.75 -2.18 -20.21
N TYR A 71 -6.36 -3.01 -19.24
CA TYR A 71 -6.20 -2.56 -17.87
C TYR A 71 -4.75 -2.12 -17.78
N ASP A 72 -4.53 -0.88 -17.36
CA ASP A 72 -3.22 -0.34 -16.98
C ASP A 72 -2.72 -1.09 -15.73
N THR A 73 -2.39 -2.37 -15.95
CA THR A 73 -1.83 -3.36 -15.02
C THR A 73 -0.34 -3.53 -15.30
N ALA A 74 0.26 -2.58 -16.02
CA ALA A 74 1.69 -2.63 -16.30
C ALA A 74 2.42 -2.59 -14.95
N ASP A 75 3.19 -3.67 -14.72
CA ASP A 75 3.70 -4.15 -13.44
C ASP A 75 3.86 -3.00 -12.43
N ILE A 76 2.92 -2.88 -11.50
CA ILE A 76 2.96 -1.77 -10.54
C ILE A 76 4.28 -1.85 -9.78
N GLU A 77 4.71 -3.05 -9.43
CA GLU A 77 5.93 -3.26 -8.67
C GLU A 77 7.17 -3.17 -9.56
N GLN A 78 7.97 -2.14 -9.34
CA GLN A 78 9.32 -2.04 -9.87
C GLN A 78 10.32 -2.12 -8.72
N TYR A 79 11.42 -2.81 -8.98
CA TYR A 79 12.53 -2.91 -8.05
C TYR A 79 13.57 -1.85 -8.41
N PHE A 80 14.32 -1.39 -7.44
CA PHE A 80 15.42 -0.48 -7.68
C PHE A 80 16.63 -0.75 -6.80
N CYS A 81 17.75 -0.24 -7.28
CA CYS A 81 18.96 -0.05 -6.52
C CYS A 81 19.44 1.38 -6.78
N CYS A 82 19.83 2.10 -5.74
CA CYS A 82 20.51 3.37 -5.87
C CYS A 82 21.50 3.57 -4.73
N LYS A 83 22.19 4.70 -4.75
CA LYS A 83 23.01 5.17 -3.63
C LYS A 83 22.52 6.49 -3.08
N LEU A 84 22.64 6.62 -1.76
CA LEU A 84 22.62 7.88 -1.04
C LEU A 84 23.99 8.03 -0.37
N GLY A 85 24.84 8.86 -0.95
CA GLY A 85 26.26 8.92 -0.57
C GLY A 85 26.96 7.55 -0.75
N ASP A 86 27.49 6.99 0.34
CA ASP A 86 28.14 5.68 0.35
C ASP A 86 27.19 4.50 0.64
N LYS A 87 25.90 4.77 0.90
CA LYS A 87 24.91 3.77 1.27
C LYS A 87 24.17 3.25 0.05
N VAL A 88 24.19 1.93 -0.13
CA VAL A 88 23.41 1.25 -1.17
C VAL A 88 22.01 1.00 -0.66
N ILE A 89 21.02 1.56 -1.35
CA ILE A 89 19.60 1.46 -1.05
C ILE A 89 18.96 0.58 -2.12
N GLU A 90 18.18 -0.40 -1.68
CA GLU A 90 17.49 -1.36 -2.54
C GLU A 90 16.03 -1.41 -2.15
N GLY A 91 15.10 -1.60 -3.06
CA GLY A 91 13.69 -1.59 -2.69
C GLY A 91 12.76 -2.03 -3.81
N ALA A 92 11.48 -2.07 -3.48
CA ALA A 92 10.40 -2.34 -4.43
C ALA A 92 9.24 -1.39 -4.13
N PHE A 93 8.81 -0.64 -5.14
CA PHE A 93 7.70 0.33 -5.04
C PHE A 93 6.74 0.19 -6.21
N CYS A 94 5.55 0.73 -6.03
CA CYS A 94 4.61 0.90 -7.12
C CYS A 94 5.08 2.05 -8.04
N ARG A 95 5.61 1.73 -9.22
CA ARG A 95 6.16 2.58 -10.28
C ARG A 95 7.16 3.64 -9.81
N ILE A 96 8.36 3.57 -10.37
CA ILE A 96 9.48 4.42 -9.97
C ILE A 96 9.68 5.52 -11.00
N PHE A 97 9.61 6.75 -10.54
CA PHE A 97 9.80 7.95 -11.37
C PHE A 97 10.55 9.07 -10.63
N PHE A 98 11.19 8.74 -9.51
CA PHE A 98 12.29 9.55 -8.99
C PHE A 98 13.54 9.31 -9.84
N ASN A 99 14.41 10.33 -9.92
CA ASN A 99 15.54 10.36 -10.84
C ASN A 99 16.86 10.58 -10.10
N GLU A 100 17.96 10.36 -10.81
CA GLU A 100 19.27 10.81 -10.34
C GLU A 100 19.26 12.31 -10.03
N GLY A 101 19.86 12.68 -8.90
CA GLY A 101 19.87 14.05 -8.40
C GLY A 101 18.63 14.46 -7.62
N ASP A 102 17.61 13.61 -7.47
CA ASP A 102 16.51 13.89 -6.56
C ASP A 102 16.97 13.79 -5.10
N TYR A 103 16.64 14.79 -4.29
CA TYR A 103 16.78 14.72 -2.85
C TYR A 103 15.62 13.93 -2.23
N VAL A 104 15.95 12.91 -1.44
CA VAL A 104 14.97 11.98 -0.88
C VAL A 104 15.23 11.66 0.58
N GLU A 105 14.16 11.27 1.27
CA GLU A 105 14.18 10.75 2.63
C GLU A 105 13.61 9.32 2.62
N VAL A 106 14.46 8.32 2.84
CA VAL A 106 14.10 6.91 2.66
C VAL A 106 13.99 6.21 4.00
N VAL A 107 12.83 5.61 4.26
CA VAL A 107 12.58 4.73 5.41
C VAL A 107 13.17 3.37 5.09
N VAL A 108 14.15 2.93 5.88
CA VAL A 108 14.95 1.75 5.60
C VAL A 108 15.13 0.80 6.79
N ASP A 109 15.45 -0.43 6.47
CA ASP A 109 15.95 -1.44 7.39
C ASP A 109 17.28 -2.02 6.85
N PRO A 110 18.31 -2.21 7.69
CA PRO A 110 19.60 -2.72 7.21
C PRO A 110 19.47 -4.19 6.80
N LEU A 111 20.11 -4.53 5.68
CA LEU A 111 20.24 -5.89 5.18
C LEU A 111 21.60 -6.49 5.58
N ALA A 112 21.67 -7.82 5.55
CA ALA A 112 22.93 -8.53 5.62
C ALA A 112 23.84 -8.07 4.46
N GLY A 113 25.10 -7.74 4.76
CA GLY A 113 26.06 -7.22 3.77
C GLY A 113 26.16 -5.70 3.68
N GLY A 114 25.48 -4.95 4.56
CA GLY A 114 25.68 -3.51 4.71
C GLY A 114 24.91 -2.65 3.69
N THR A 115 23.98 -3.25 2.94
CA THR A 115 22.98 -2.52 2.15
C THR A 115 21.72 -2.28 2.97
N TYR A 116 20.76 -1.54 2.41
CA TYR A 116 19.52 -1.16 3.09
C TYR A 116 18.33 -1.49 2.21
N PHE A 117 17.25 -2.01 2.80
CA PHE A 117 15.98 -2.18 2.11
C PHE A 117 15.06 -0.99 2.38
N ALA A 118 14.54 -0.36 1.32
CA ALA A 118 13.63 0.76 1.37
C ALA A 118 12.18 0.28 1.47
N TYR A 119 11.50 0.72 2.52
CA TYR A 119 10.08 0.48 2.75
C TYR A 119 9.19 1.67 2.38
N ALA A 120 9.75 2.89 2.43
CA ALA A 120 9.10 4.08 1.92
C ALA A 120 10.14 5.10 1.48
N LEU A 121 9.78 5.98 0.56
CA LEU A 121 10.63 7.07 0.07
C LEU A 121 9.80 8.33 -0.04
N ARG A 122 10.27 9.43 0.55
CA ARG A 122 9.69 10.76 0.37
C ARG A 122 10.59 11.60 -0.52
N ARG A 123 9.97 12.37 -1.42
CA ARG A 123 10.64 13.47 -2.14
C ARG A 123 10.11 14.81 -1.62
N PRO A 124 10.84 15.50 -0.74
CA PRO A 124 10.35 16.72 -0.11
C PRO A 124 10.01 17.87 -1.06
N ALA A 125 10.66 17.90 -2.23
CA ALA A 125 10.49 18.93 -3.25
C ALA A 125 9.05 19.04 -3.76
N ASP A 126 8.34 17.91 -3.86
CA ASP A 126 6.99 17.87 -4.41
C ASP A 126 5.99 17.02 -3.62
N LYS A 127 6.35 16.65 -2.39
CA LYS A 127 5.46 15.96 -1.43
C LYS A 127 4.99 14.59 -1.89
N LEU A 128 5.79 13.93 -2.73
CA LEU A 128 5.53 12.56 -3.13
C LEU A 128 6.07 11.57 -2.11
N LEU A 129 5.30 10.51 -1.92
CA LEU A 129 5.58 9.38 -1.05
C LEU A 129 5.37 8.09 -1.84
N TRP A 130 6.45 7.32 -1.96
CA TRP A 130 6.40 5.93 -2.40
C TRP A 130 6.33 5.04 -1.17
N LEU A 131 5.46 4.04 -1.23
CA LEU A 131 5.29 3.03 -0.19
C LEU A 131 5.57 1.65 -0.75
N HIS A 132 6.05 0.78 0.13
CA HIS A 132 6.08 -0.64 -0.15
C HIS A 132 4.68 -1.12 -0.59
N PRO A 133 4.53 -1.91 -1.66
CA PRO A 133 3.22 -2.22 -2.27
C PRO A 133 2.20 -2.88 -1.34
N TYR A 134 2.63 -3.52 -0.25
CA TYR A 134 1.78 -4.14 0.79
C TYR A 134 1.63 -3.30 2.07
N ALA A 135 2.04 -2.04 2.03
CA ALA A 135 2.09 -1.18 3.20
C ALA A 135 1.32 0.13 3.01
N THR A 136 0.18 0.07 2.32
CA THR A 136 -0.70 1.22 2.07
C THR A 136 -1.63 1.53 3.25
N GLU A 137 -1.92 0.56 4.11
CA GLU A 137 -2.79 0.75 5.27
C GLU A 137 -2.26 0.06 6.53
N GLY A 138 -2.48 0.71 7.68
CA GLY A 138 -2.15 0.19 8.99
C GLY A 138 -3.10 -0.93 9.44
N THR A 139 -2.69 -1.70 10.44
CA THR A 139 -3.40 -2.92 10.90
C THR A 139 -4.81 -2.69 11.43
N GLU A 140 -5.17 -1.44 11.76
CA GLU A 140 -6.47 -1.04 12.30
C GLU A 140 -7.28 -0.14 11.33
N ALA A 141 -6.73 0.20 10.15
CA ALA A 141 -7.34 1.08 9.15
C ALA A 141 -8.70 0.59 8.61
N GLY A 142 -8.82 -0.72 8.39
CA GLY A 142 -10.05 -1.38 7.94
C GLY A 142 -11.07 -1.63 9.06
N ASN A 143 -10.74 -1.32 10.32
CA ASN A 143 -11.55 -1.68 11.48
C ASN A 143 -12.72 -0.73 11.74
N ASN A 144 -13.13 0.03 10.72
CA ASN A 144 -14.41 0.72 10.71
C ASN A 144 -15.51 -0.32 10.90
N LYS A 145 -16.00 -0.41 12.15
CA LYS A 145 -17.07 -1.26 12.66
C LYS A 145 -17.83 -1.92 11.53
N LEU A 146 -17.59 -3.21 11.34
CA LEU A 146 -18.33 -4.05 10.41
C LEU A 146 -19.83 -3.92 10.74
N HIS A 147 -20.53 -3.00 10.09
CA HIS A 147 -21.98 -2.88 10.14
C HIS A 147 -22.54 -4.00 9.24
N MET A 148 -22.30 -5.26 9.63
CA MET A 148 -23.04 -6.36 9.04
C MET A 148 -24.52 -6.13 9.37
N PRO A 149 -25.41 -6.10 8.37
CA PRO A 149 -26.84 -6.03 8.66
C PRO A 149 -27.21 -7.22 9.55
N ILE A 150 -28.07 -6.98 10.53
CA ILE A 150 -28.42 -7.96 11.58
C ILE A 150 -28.98 -9.27 10.97
N LEU A 151 -29.60 -9.20 9.80
CA LEU A 151 -30.27 -10.32 9.14
C LEU A 151 -29.33 -11.45 8.69
N PRO A 152 -28.25 -11.22 7.90
CA PRO A 152 -27.27 -12.26 7.59
C PRO A 152 -26.54 -12.80 8.82
N LEU A 153 -26.34 -12.00 9.87
CA LEU A 153 -25.75 -12.46 11.13
C LEU A 153 -26.64 -13.50 11.83
N ILE A 154 -27.95 -13.22 11.93
CA ILE A 154 -28.94 -14.17 12.47
C ILE A 154 -28.97 -15.45 11.64
N PHE A 155 -28.92 -15.33 10.30
CA PHE A 155 -28.89 -16.49 9.41
C PHE A 155 -27.62 -17.35 9.61
N LEU A 156 -26.46 -16.70 9.76
CA LEU A 156 -25.18 -17.38 10.00
C LEU A 156 -25.15 -18.12 11.34
N ILE A 157 -25.66 -17.48 12.40
CA ILE A 157 -25.78 -18.07 13.75
C ILE A 157 -26.79 -19.23 13.73
N GLY A 158 -27.94 -19.05 13.06
CA GLY A 158 -28.97 -20.07 12.94
C GLY A 158 -28.51 -21.29 12.16
N ALA A 159 -27.86 -21.10 11.01
CA ALA A 159 -27.30 -22.17 10.19
C ALA A 159 -26.16 -22.90 10.91
N GLY A 160 -25.26 -22.16 11.58
CA GLY A 160 -24.17 -22.74 12.38
C GLY A 160 -24.68 -23.55 13.57
N GLY A 161 -25.66 -23.02 14.31
CA GLY A 161 -26.29 -23.71 15.44
C GLY A 161 -27.02 -24.99 15.01
N LEU A 162 -27.73 -24.95 13.88
CA LEU A 162 -28.36 -26.13 13.29
C LEU A 162 -27.33 -27.18 12.87
N GLY A 163 -26.22 -26.76 12.27
CA GLY A 163 -25.09 -27.64 11.92
C GLY A 163 -24.51 -28.35 13.13
N VAL A 164 -24.20 -27.62 14.22
CA VAL A 164 -23.68 -28.21 15.47
C VAL A 164 -24.69 -29.17 16.09
N PHE A 165 -25.98 -28.82 16.08
CA PHE A 165 -27.04 -29.70 16.57
C PHE A 165 -27.13 -31.00 15.77
N ILE A 166 -27.09 -30.93 14.44
CA ILE A 166 -27.10 -32.10 13.54
C ILE A 166 -25.88 -32.99 13.83
N ILE A 167 -24.68 -32.41 13.91
CA ILE A 167 -23.45 -33.17 14.24
C ILE A 167 -23.63 -33.89 15.57
N PHE A 168 -24.01 -33.17 16.63
CA PHE A 168 -24.13 -33.74 17.97
C PHE A 168 -25.20 -34.84 18.05
N TYR A 169 -26.38 -34.59 17.49
CA TYR A 169 -27.49 -35.53 17.48
C TYR A 169 -27.15 -36.84 16.77
N PHE A 170 -26.58 -36.76 15.56
CA PHE A 170 -26.24 -37.94 14.78
C PHE A 170 -25.03 -38.69 15.32
N VAL A 171 -24.04 -38.01 15.93
CA VAL A 171 -22.92 -38.67 16.63
C VAL A 171 -23.43 -39.48 17.81
N VAL A 172 -24.26 -38.90 18.68
CA VAL A 172 -24.85 -39.60 19.83
C VAL A 172 -25.67 -40.81 19.36
N MET A 173 -26.45 -40.66 18.30
CA MET A 173 -27.25 -41.76 17.76
C MET A 173 -26.39 -42.85 17.11
N ALA A 174 -25.30 -42.49 16.41
CA ALA A 174 -24.36 -43.43 15.82
C ALA A 174 -23.72 -44.32 16.88
N PHE A 175 -23.27 -43.74 18.01
CA PHE A 175 -22.72 -44.51 19.13
C PHE A 175 -23.78 -45.38 19.83
N SER A 176 -25.00 -44.87 19.98
CA SER A 176 -26.09 -45.63 20.60
C SER A 176 -26.56 -46.82 19.76
N LYS A 177 -26.53 -46.71 18.43
CA LYS A 177 -27.04 -47.73 17.50
C LYS A 177 -25.94 -48.56 16.83
N ASN A 178 -24.68 -48.22 17.08
CA ASN A 178 -23.51 -48.78 16.41
C ASN A 178 -23.64 -48.78 14.87
N ASP A 179 -24.18 -47.69 14.32
CA ASP A 179 -24.49 -47.54 12.90
C ASP A 179 -23.59 -46.48 12.27
N PHE A 180 -22.73 -46.93 11.37
CA PHE A 180 -21.77 -46.09 10.66
C PHE A 180 -22.44 -45.10 9.70
N SER A 181 -23.63 -45.43 9.16
CA SER A 181 -24.35 -44.53 8.25
C SER A 181 -24.75 -43.21 8.92
N LEU A 182 -24.95 -43.23 10.24
CA LEU A 182 -25.27 -42.05 11.03
C LEU A 182 -24.05 -41.13 11.23
N LEU A 183 -22.82 -41.66 11.17
CA LEU A 183 -21.61 -40.83 11.16
C LEU A 183 -21.47 -40.05 9.84
N LEU A 184 -21.92 -40.62 8.72
CA LEU A 184 -21.96 -39.92 7.44
C LEU A 184 -22.95 -38.75 7.48
N MET A 185 -24.11 -38.95 8.13
CA MET A 185 -25.10 -37.89 8.35
C MET A 185 -24.59 -36.80 9.30
N ALA A 186 -23.80 -37.16 10.32
CA ALA A 186 -23.12 -36.19 11.16
C ALA A 186 -22.09 -35.37 10.36
N ALA A 187 -21.35 -36.00 9.44
CA ALA A 187 -20.40 -35.30 8.57
C ALA A 187 -21.09 -34.28 7.63
N MET A 188 -22.34 -34.52 7.22
CA MET A 188 -23.12 -33.52 6.48
C MET A 188 -23.41 -32.26 7.31
N GLY A 189 -23.46 -32.36 8.64
CA GLY A 189 -23.58 -31.22 9.52
C GLY A 189 -22.40 -30.24 9.43
N LEU A 190 -21.21 -30.70 9.02
CA LEU A 190 -20.03 -29.84 8.78
C LEU A 190 -20.22 -28.91 7.57
N LEU A 191 -21.03 -29.30 6.59
CA LEU A 191 -21.34 -28.44 5.42
C LEU A 191 -22.07 -27.16 5.84
N PHE A 192 -22.83 -27.19 6.94
CA PHE A 192 -23.52 -26.02 7.49
C PHE A 192 -22.57 -25.05 8.21
N LEU A 193 -21.37 -25.50 8.59
CA LEU A 193 -20.33 -24.63 9.16
C LEU A 193 -19.50 -23.93 8.09
N LEU A 194 -19.54 -24.43 6.84
CA LEU A 194 -18.73 -23.95 5.73
C LEU A 194 -19.04 -22.48 5.37
N PRO A 195 -20.32 -22.02 5.27
CA PRO A 195 -20.63 -20.61 5.04
C PRO A 195 -20.13 -19.71 6.17
N ALA A 196 -20.26 -20.15 7.43
CA ALA A 196 -19.79 -19.38 8.58
C ALA A 196 -18.26 -19.26 8.57
N TYR A 197 -17.55 -20.35 8.23
CA TYR A 197 -16.11 -20.34 8.05
C TYR A 197 -15.67 -19.44 6.89
N LEU A 198 -16.35 -19.50 5.73
CA LEU A 198 -16.03 -18.66 4.58
C LEU A 198 -16.25 -17.18 4.87
N VAL A 199 -17.35 -16.81 5.53
CA VAL A 199 -17.61 -15.42 5.95
C VAL A 199 -16.59 -14.98 6.98
N PHE A 200 -16.30 -15.79 8.01
CA PHE A 200 -15.27 -15.46 8.99
C PHE A 200 -13.87 -15.30 8.37
N SER A 201 -13.53 -16.17 7.41
CA SER A 201 -12.28 -16.09 6.65
C SER A 201 -12.23 -14.86 5.75
N ALA A 202 -13.32 -14.52 5.08
CA ALA A 202 -13.44 -13.32 4.27
C ALA A 202 -13.33 -12.03 5.11
N LEU A 203 -13.94 -12.01 6.29
CA LEU A 203 -13.81 -10.91 7.26
C LEU A 203 -12.41 -10.78 7.82
N LYS A 204 -11.74 -11.90 8.10
CA LYS A 204 -10.32 -11.86 8.50
C LYS A 204 -9.43 -11.35 7.36
N LYS A 205 -9.80 -11.62 6.10
CA LYS A 205 -9.11 -11.12 4.90
C LYS A 205 -9.38 -9.65 4.58
N SER A 206 -10.43 -9.03 5.14
CA SER A 206 -10.67 -7.59 4.97
C SER A 206 -9.86 -6.73 5.94
N ASN A 207 -9.05 -7.34 6.82
CA ASN A 207 -7.99 -6.64 7.54
C ASN A 207 -6.72 -6.68 6.66
N SER A 208 -6.71 -5.89 5.59
CA SER A 208 -5.58 -5.79 4.65
C SER A 208 -4.39 -5.00 5.22
N GLY A 209 -4.53 -4.45 6.43
CA GLY A 209 -3.52 -3.67 7.11
C GLY A 209 -2.25 -4.45 7.44
N SER A 210 -1.10 -3.80 7.30
CA SER A 210 0.20 -4.43 7.47
C SER A 210 0.95 -3.90 8.69
N ALA A 211 1.57 -4.79 9.48
CA ALA A 211 2.45 -4.37 10.57
C ALA A 211 3.67 -3.58 10.07
N ILE A 212 4.03 -3.74 8.79
CA ILE A 212 5.06 -2.94 8.14
C ILE A 212 4.57 -1.54 7.87
N ALA A 213 3.31 -1.37 7.44
CA ALA A 213 2.69 -0.06 7.31
C ALA A 213 2.67 0.68 8.65
N ASP A 214 2.25 0.00 9.73
CA ASP A 214 2.27 0.57 11.09
C ASP A 214 3.66 1.15 11.41
N LYS A 215 4.71 0.38 11.14
CA LYS A 215 6.10 0.77 11.42
C LYS A 215 6.59 1.89 10.48
N ILE A 216 6.22 1.86 9.20
CA ILE A 216 6.51 2.95 8.24
C ILE A 216 5.85 4.25 8.72
N PHE A 217 4.55 4.24 8.96
CA PHE A 217 3.79 5.43 9.34
C PHE A 217 4.23 5.97 10.70
N ALA A 218 4.56 5.09 11.65
CA ALA A 218 5.16 5.49 12.92
C ALA A 218 6.53 6.17 12.72
N THR A 219 7.36 5.63 11.81
CA THR A 219 8.68 6.20 11.48
C THR A 219 8.55 7.56 10.77
N LEU A 220 7.55 7.72 9.91
CA LEU A 220 7.20 8.98 9.25
C LEU A 220 6.52 9.99 10.19
N GLY A 221 6.17 9.57 11.40
CA GLY A 221 5.66 10.43 12.47
C GLY A 221 4.14 10.57 12.55
N TYR A 222 3.35 9.81 11.76
CA TYR A 222 1.90 9.87 11.79
C TYR A 222 1.35 9.62 13.21
N SER A 223 0.32 10.38 13.61
CA SER A 223 -0.22 10.36 14.98
C SER A 223 -0.97 9.09 15.33
N ASP A 224 -1.59 8.44 14.35
CA ASP A 224 -2.26 7.14 14.50
C ASP A 224 -1.83 6.18 13.38
N PRO A 225 -0.61 5.61 13.47
CA PRO A 225 -0.03 4.78 12.42
C PRO A 225 -0.87 3.55 12.07
N LYS A 226 -1.60 2.99 13.04
CA LYS A 226 -2.36 1.75 12.86
C LYS A 226 -3.69 1.98 12.17
N ALA A 227 -4.36 3.10 12.46
CA ALA A 227 -5.61 3.47 11.79
C ALA A 227 -5.39 4.19 10.46
N PHE A 228 -4.15 4.57 10.15
CA PHE A 228 -3.82 5.33 8.95
C PHE A 228 -3.99 4.51 7.66
N ASP A 229 -4.55 5.16 6.65
CA ASP A 229 -4.87 4.58 5.35
C ASP A 229 -4.60 5.63 4.28
N ILE A 230 -3.57 5.38 3.47
CA ILE A 230 -3.16 6.31 2.42
C ILE A 230 -4.17 6.35 1.27
N GLU A 231 -4.92 5.26 1.02
CA GLU A 231 -5.93 5.21 -0.04
C GLU A 231 -7.14 6.06 0.34
N LYS A 232 -7.50 6.11 1.63
CA LYS A 232 -8.52 7.05 2.11
C LYS A 232 -8.11 8.51 1.91
N GLU A 233 -6.84 8.86 2.09
CA GLU A 233 -6.37 10.23 1.78
C GLU A 233 -6.54 10.55 0.29
N TYR A 234 -6.22 9.59 -0.59
CA TYR A 234 -6.44 9.75 -2.03
C TYR A 234 -7.93 9.94 -2.37
N HIS A 235 -8.82 9.17 -1.74
CA HIS A 235 -10.26 9.31 -1.96
C HIS A 235 -10.79 10.70 -1.60
N ILE A 236 -10.28 11.33 -0.54
CA ILE A 236 -10.65 12.70 -0.18
C ILE A 236 -10.34 13.68 -1.33
N PHE A 237 -9.17 13.53 -1.98
CA PHE A 237 -8.83 14.34 -3.15
C PHE A 237 -9.72 14.05 -4.36
N SER A 238 -9.98 12.78 -4.64
CA SER A 238 -10.84 12.36 -5.73
C SER A 238 -12.26 12.90 -5.57
N ASP A 239 -12.82 12.82 -4.37
CA ASP A 239 -14.16 13.31 -4.05
C ASP A 239 -14.23 14.83 -4.19
N LYS A 240 -13.22 15.55 -3.68
CA LYS A 240 -13.12 17.01 -3.83
C LYS A 240 -13.05 17.43 -5.31
N LEU A 241 -12.26 16.72 -6.11
CA LEU A 241 -12.14 17.00 -7.54
C LEU A 241 -13.46 16.76 -8.27
N PHE A 242 -14.17 15.69 -7.92
CA PHE A 242 -15.49 15.40 -8.46
C PHE A 242 -16.53 16.46 -8.09
N ASP A 243 -16.51 16.95 -6.85
CA ASP A 243 -17.39 18.04 -6.41
C ASP A 243 -17.10 19.35 -7.16
N LEU A 244 -15.82 19.69 -7.37
CA LEU A 244 -15.41 20.85 -8.15
C LEU A 244 -15.83 20.72 -9.62
N TYR A 245 -15.68 19.54 -10.21
CA TYR A 245 -16.15 19.27 -11.57
C TYR A 245 -17.67 19.44 -11.68
N LYS A 246 -18.43 18.94 -10.70
CA LYS A 246 -19.88 19.11 -10.67
C LYS A 246 -20.28 20.59 -10.62
N GLN A 247 -19.60 21.39 -9.79
CA GLN A 247 -19.81 22.84 -9.74
C GLN A 247 -19.46 23.54 -11.06
N TYR A 248 -18.38 23.10 -11.73
CA TYR A 248 -18.01 23.61 -13.04
C TYR A 248 -19.11 23.37 -14.07
N CYS A 249 -19.65 22.13 -14.13
CA CYS A 249 -20.76 21.78 -15.01
C CYS A 249 -22.00 22.63 -14.72
N GLU A 250 -22.43 22.75 -13.45
CA GLU A 250 -23.59 23.56 -13.06
C GLU A 250 -23.49 25.03 -13.52
N ASN A 251 -22.28 25.56 -13.64
CA ASN A 251 -22.01 26.94 -14.06
C ASN A 251 -21.82 27.12 -15.57
N HIS A 252 -21.38 26.09 -16.31
CA HIS A 252 -20.99 26.21 -17.72
C HIS A 252 -21.94 25.47 -18.69
N GLU A 253 -22.55 24.34 -18.31
CA GLU A 253 -23.46 23.59 -19.17
C GLU A 253 -24.54 22.84 -18.38
N GLY A 254 -25.81 23.01 -18.74
CA GLY A 254 -26.96 22.33 -18.10
C GLY A 254 -27.03 20.80 -18.33
N SER A 255 -25.90 20.13 -18.57
CA SER A 255 -25.79 18.69 -18.81
C SER A 255 -25.24 17.96 -17.56
N SER A 256 -25.95 16.91 -17.15
CA SER A 256 -25.62 16.07 -15.98
C SER A 256 -24.82 14.82 -16.35
N MET A 257 -24.45 14.61 -17.62
CA MET A 257 -23.64 13.47 -18.03
C MET A 257 -22.14 13.81 -17.97
N ILE A 258 -21.37 12.91 -17.35
CA ILE A 258 -19.90 12.97 -17.38
C ILE A 258 -19.47 12.76 -18.83
N ASP A 259 -19.11 13.84 -19.49
CA ASP A 259 -18.44 13.84 -20.78
C ASP A 259 -16.93 13.93 -20.55
N GLU A 260 -16.17 13.04 -21.18
CA GLU A 260 -14.71 12.93 -20.98
C GLU A 260 -14.00 14.19 -21.47
N ASP A 261 -14.50 14.79 -22.56
CA ASP A 261 -13.98 16.06 -23.09
C ASP A 261 -14.23 17.22 -22.11
N ALA A 262 -15.44 17.32 -21.55
CA ALA A 262 -15.78 18.32 -20.54
C ALA A 262 -14.97 18.16 -19.24
N TYR A 263 -14.72 16.91 -18.82
CA TYR A 263 -13.85 16.65 -17.67
C TYR A 263 -12.41 17.09 -17.94
N ASN A 264 -11.86 16.77 -19.11
CA ASN A 264 -10.52 17.18 -19.49
C ASN A 264 -10.37 18.72 -19.57
N GLU A 265 -11.37 19.40 -20.12
CA GLU A 265 -11.42 20.87 -20.16
C GLU A 265 -11.46 21.47 -18.75
N PHE A 266 -12.30 20.92 -17.85
CA PHE A 266 -12.34 21.32 -16.45
C PHE A 266 -10.98 21.15 -15.78
N ILE A 267 -10.33 19.99 -15.95
CA ILE A 267 -9.01 19.72 -15.37
C ILE A 267 -8.00 20.75 -15.86
N ASP A 268 -7.97 21.03 -17.17
CA ASP A 268 -7.09 22.06 -17.74
C ASP A 268 -7.37 23.46 -17.19
N HIS A 269 -8.64 23.83 -17.05
CA HIS A 269 -9.02 25.11 -16.46
C HIS A 269 -8.57 25.20 -14.99
N TYR A 270 -8.94 24.22 -14.17
CA TYR A 270 -8.69 24.21 -12.73
C TYR A 270 -7.19 24.21 -12.41
N MET A 271 -6.39 23.45 -13.15
CA MET A 271 -4.93 23.41 -12.96
C MET A 271 -4.23 24.73 -13.24
N HIS A 272 -4.74 25.56 -14.16
CA HIS A 272 -4.11 26.82 -14.54
C HIS A 272 -4.71 28.03 -13.80
N GLN A 273 -5.83 27.83 -13.13
CA GLN A 273 -6.46 28.86 -12.31
C GLN A 273 -5.59 29.15 -11.06
N GLN A 274 -5.22 30.42 -10.89
CA GLN A 274 -4.62 30.95 -9.66
C GLN A 274 -5.69 31.72 -8.90
N SER A 275 -5.97 31.32 -7.66
CA SER A 275 -6.84 32.06 -6.74
C SER A 275 -6.04 32.48 -5.52
N GLU A 276 -6.22 33.72 -5.06
CA GLU A 276 -5.62 34.18 -3.80
C GLU A 276 -6.24 33.47 -2.58
N ASP A 277 -7.44 32.88 -2.74
CA ASP A 277 -8.18 32.15 -1.71
C ASP A 277 -7.92 30.62 -1.73
N ASP A 278 -6.97 30.13 -2.54
CA ASP A 278 -6.66 28.69 -2.60
C ASP A 278 -6.19 28.18 -1.22
N SER A 279 -6.84 27.14 -0.70
CA SER A 279 -6.35 26.43 0.48
C SER A 279 -5.08 25.64 0.18
N GLN A 280 -4.34 25.23 1.20
CA GLN A 280 -3.17 24.37 1.03
C GLN A 280 -3.49 23.07 0.26
N ASP A 281 -4.67 22.51 0.50
CA ASP A 281 -5.15 21.32 -0.20
C ASP A 281 -5.45 21.61 -1.68
N ASP A 282 -5.93 22.81 -2.02
CA ASP A 282 -6.17 23.22 -3.42
C ASP A 282 -4.85 23.35 -4.17
N ILE A 283 -3.83 23.94 -3.55
CA ILE A 283 -2.49 24.08 -4.11
C ILE A 283 -1.89 22.71 -4.39
N LEU A 284 -1.98 21.78 -3.43
CA LEU A 284 -1.45 20.43 -3.57
C LEU A 284 -2.23 19.62 -4.62
N LEU A 285 -3.55 19.73 -4.67
CA LEU A 285 -4.36 19.08 -5.71
C LEU A 285 -4.01 19.60 -7.11
N LYS A 286 -3.86 20.91 -7.29
CA LYS A 286 -3.42 21.50 -8.57
C LYS A 286 -2.02 21.03 -8.95
N GLN A 287 -1.10 20.93 -7.98
CA GLN A 287 0.24 20.40 -8.21
C GLN A 287 0.19 18.93 -8.64
N TYR A 288 -0.62 18.10 -7.97
CA TYR A 288 -0.81 16.70 -8.33
C TYR A 288 -1.27 16.55 -9.78
N LEU A 289 -2.34 17.25 -10.16
CA LEU A 289 -2.91 17.17 -11.50
C LEU A 289 -1.90 17.63 -12.59
N ARG A 290 -1.10 18.66 -12.31
CA ARG A 290 -0.03 19.09 -13.22
C ARG A 290 1.05 18.03 -13.39
N GLN A 291 1.31 17.23 -12.35
CA GLN A 291 2.28 16.15 -12.41
C GLN A 291 1.69 14.89 -13.08
N THR A 292 0.41 14.57 -12.88
CA THR A 292 -0.26 13.45 -13.55
C THR A 292 -0.30 13.58 -15.07
N LYS A 293 -0.38 14.81 -15.59
CA LYS A 293 -0.23 15.04 -17.04
C LYS A 293 1.20 14.88 -17.57
N LYS A 294 2.21 14.94 -16.70
CA LYS A 294 3.63 14.94 -17.08
C LYS A 294 4.31 13.60 -16.86
N ILE A 295 3.88 12.86 -15.85
CA ILE A 295 4.57 11.68 -15.33
C ILE A 295 3.60 10.49 -15.44
N ASP A 296 3.97 9.55 -16.30
CA ASP A 296 3.29 8.26 -16.39
C ASP A 296 3.43 7.48 -15.08
N GLY A 297 2.34 6.87 -14.61
CA GLY A 297 2.33 6.07 -13.38
C GLY A 297 2.31 6.86 -12.06
N ILE A 298 2.15 8.19 -12.04
CA ILE A 298 2.11 8.95 -10.78
C ILE A 298 0.95 8.56 -9.85
N GLN A 299 -0.12 7.97 -10.40
CA GLN A 299 -1.25 7.43 -9.63
C GLN A 299 -0.84 6.34 -8.62
N TRP A 300 0.37 5.81 -8.76
CA TRP A 300 0.97 4.81 -7.89
C TRP A 300 1.85 5.40 -6.79
N ALA A 301 2.09 6.71 -6.78
CA ALA A 301 2.68 7.42 -5.67
C ALA A 301 1.62 8.23 -4.93
N PHE A 302 1.85 8.45 -3.65
CA PHE A 302 0.92 9.15 -2.78
C PHE A 302 1.41 10.57 -2.53
N PHE A 303 0.47 11.51 -2.43
CA PHE A 303 0.78 12.84 -1.93
C PHE A 303 0.63 12.80 -0.42
N TYR A 304 1.66 13.21 0.28
CA TYR A 304 1.54 13.38 1.72
C TYR A 304 1.13 14.83 2.03
N LEU A 305 -0.09 15.01 2.52
CA LEU A 305 -0.63 16.31 2.92
C LEU A 305 -0.01 16.79 4.24
N ASN A 306 0.04 15.89 5.22
CA ASN A 306 0.26 16.22 6.63
C ASN A 306 1.33 15.32 7.28
N THR A 307 2.35 14.82 6.55
CA THR A 307 3.38 14.05 7.26
C THR A 307 4.04 14.95 8.30
N PRO A 308 4.07 14.52 9.56
CA PRO A 308 4.76 15.24 10.59
C PRO A 308 6.24 15.36 10.24
N THR A 309 6.89 16.39 10.78
CA THR A 309 8.36 16.45 10.80
C THR A 309 8.88 15.13 11.35
N ILE A 310 9.93 14.58 10.74
CA ILE A 310 10.56 13.35 11.22
C ILE A 310 10.76 13.47 12.73
N PRO A 311 10.17 12.57 13.54
CA PRO A 311 10.29 12.69 14.98
C PRO A 311 11.75 12.63 15.42
N SER A 312 12.13 13.44 16.40
CA SER A 312 13.53 13.57 16.84
C SER A 312 14.13 12.29 17.44
N TYR A 313 13.30 11.29 17.73
CA TYR A 313 13.73 9.98 18.22
C TYR A 313 14.01 8.97 17.11
N ILE A 314 13.72 9.30 15.85
CA ILE A 314 14.07 8.46 14.71
C ILE A 314 15.54 8.62 14.39
N ASN A 315 16.24 7.51 14.16
CA ASN A 315 17.62 7.55 13.69
C ASN A 315 17.66 8.03 12.23
N VAL A 316 18.25 9.20 12.00
CA VAL A 316 18.40 9.79 10.67
C VAL A 316 19.88 9.83 10.29
N ILE A 317 20.21 9.23 9.14
CA ILE A 317 21.54 9.24 8.56
C ILE A 317 21.51 10.21 7.38
N HIS A 318 22.14 11.37 7.53
CA HIS A 318 22.31 12.33 6.45
C HIS A 318 23.57 11.97 5.65
N THR A 319 23.45 11.77 4.34
CA THR A 319 24.57 11.39 3.47
C THR A 319 25.17 12.58 2.73
N GLU A 320 24.57 13.75 2.91
CA GLU A 320 25.07 15.04 2.44
C GLU A 320 26.15 15.48 3.43
N ASN A 321 27.41 15.17 3.14
CA ASN A 321 28.48 15.68 3.98
C ASN A 321 28.51 17.22 3.91
N HIS A 322 28.47 17.84 5.10
CA HIS A 322 28.98 19.18 5.37
C HIS A 322 30.30 19.40 4.62
N ASN A 323 30.26 20.19 3.55
CA ASN A 323 31.45 20.73 2.90
C ASN A 323 31.98 22.01 3.59
N ASP A 324 31.54 22.32 4.82
CA ASP A 324 31.88 23.55 5.53
C ASP A 324 32.95 23.40 6.63
N SER A 325 33.94 22.52 6.45
CA SER A 325 35.09 22.48 7.37
C SER A 325 36.44 22.23 6.71
N HIS A 326 36.65 22.81 5.53
CA HIS A 326 37.99 23.15 5.04
C HIS A 326 37.92 24.45 4.23
N GLY A 327 37.88 25.58 4.92
CA GLY A 327 37.85 26.88 4.23
C GLY A 327 37.68 28.09 5.14
N GLN A 328 38.46 28.21 6.21
CA GLN A 328 39.04 29.48 6.69
C GLN A 328 40.11 29.24 7.75
#